data_AF-A0A1D6KII3-F1
#
_entry.id   AF-A0A1D6KII3-F1
#
_cell.length_a   1.000
_cell.length_b   1.000
_cell.length_c   1.000
_cell.angle_alpha   90.00
_cell.angle_beta   90.00
_cell.angle_gamma   90.00
#
_symmetry.space_group_name_H-M   'P 1'
#
loop_
_entity.id
_entity.type
_entity.pdbx_description
1 polymer ?
#
loop_
_entity_poly.entity_id
_entity_poly.type
_entity_poly.pdbx_seq_one_letter_code
_entity_poly.pdbx_strand_id
1 'polypeptide(L)'
;MAGELMSLRVLERHFGVDEAAVAPEELGALYHGLFARFDRDGSGKVDRHEFRAEMKEVMLAVANGLGFLPVQMVVEEGSFLKVVVDRELGQLAKAA
;
A
#
# COMPACT_ATOMS: atom_id res chain seq x y z
N MET A 1 -18.22 0.86 13.12
CA MET A 1 -16.97 1.66 13.18
C MET A 1 -15.76 0.75 13.36
N ALA A 2 -15.53 0.15 14.54
CA ALA A 2 -14.35 -0.71 14.77
C ALA A 2 -14.21 -1.84 13.72
N GLY A 3 -15.29 -2.57 13.43
CA GLY A 3 -15.26 -3.68 12.47
C GLY A 3 -14.87 -3.31 11.03
N GLU A 4 -15.24 -2.11 10.55
CA GLU A 4 -14.86 -1.68 9.20
C GLU A 4 -13.37 -1.33 9.12
N LEU A 5 -12.84 -0.70 10.17
CA LEU A 5 -11.41 -0.38 10.25
C LEU A 5 -10.55 -1.66 10.26
N MET A 6 -11.02 -2.77 10.87
CA MET A 6 -10.31 -4.06 10.85
C MET A 6 -10.02 -4.57 9.43
N SER A 7 -10.87 -4.24 8.46
CA SER A 7 -10.66 -4.65 7.06
C SER A 7 -9.47 -3.98 6.40
N LEU A 8 -8.98 -2.85 6.93
CA LEU A 8 -7.79 -2.16 6.42
C LEU A 8 -6.48 -2.90 6.75
N ARG A 9 -6.53 -3.90 7.66
CA ARG A 9 -5.38 -4.75 8.01
C ARG A 9 -4.10 -3.96 8.32
N VAL A 10 -4.22 -2.79 8.96
CA VAL A 10 -3.08 -1.87 9.22
C VAL A 10 -1.99 -2.53 10.07
N LEU A 11 -2.36 -3.44 10.96
CA LEU A 11 -1.45 -4.20 11.82
C LEU A 11 -0.98 -5.53 11.23
N GLU A 12 -1.36 -5.85 9.99
CA GLU A 12 -0.96 -7.09 9.35
C GLU A 12 0.56 -7.09 9.13
N ARG A 13 1.25 -7.82 10.00
CA ARG A 13 2.70 -7.98 9.95
C ARG A 13 3.13 -9.14 9.06
N HIS A 14 2.19 -10.04 8.73
CA HIS A 14 2.48 -11.34 8.12
C HIS A 14 1.48 -11.73 7.01
N PHE A 15 1.43 -11.00 5.89
CA PHE A 15 0.80 -11.47 4.62
C PHE A 15 -0.50 -12.32 4.77
N GLY A 16 -1.48 -11.91 5.58
CA GLY A 16 -2.72 -12.66 5.79
C GLY A 16 -2.86 -13.36 7.15
N VAL A 17 -1.78 -13.47 7.93
CA VAL A 17 -1.79 -14.18 9.21
C VAL A 17 -2.07 -13.19 10.34
N ASP A 18 -3.27 -13.30 10.91
CA ASP A 18 -3.68 -12.53 12.08
C ASP A 18 -2.83 -12.97 13.29
N GLU A 19 -1.88 -12.14 13.72
CA GLU A 19 -1.29 -12.28 15.06
C GLU A 19 -2.33 -11.92 16.14
N ALA A 20 -2.00 -12.25 17.40
CA ALA A 20 -2.91 -12.16 18.54
C ALA A 20 -3.75 -10.88 18.54
N ALA A 21 -5.05 -11.04 18.80
CA ALA A 21 -6.02 -9.95 18.80
C ALA A 21 -5.55 -8.79 19.68
N VAL A 22 -5.29 -7.64 19.04
CA VAL A 22 -5.04 -6.38 19.74
C VAL A 22 -6.31 -5.97 20.48
N ALA A 23 -6.16 -5.42 21.70
CA ALA A 23 -7.29 -4.94 22.47
C ALA A 23 -8.09 -3.90 21.65
N PRO A 24 -9.45 -3.97 21.63
CA PRO A 24 -10.27 -3.05 20.84
C PRO A 24 -9.95 -1.57 21.07
N GLU A 25 -9.59 -1.21 22.30
CA GLU A 25 -9.25 0.15 22.71
C GLU A 25 -7.92 0.61 22.10
N GLU A 26 -6.89 -0.25 22.15
CA GLU A 26 -5.58 0.02 21.53
C GLU A 26 -5.72 0.15 20.01
N LEU A 27 -6.54 -0.71 19.41
CA LEU A 27 -6.81 -0.67 17.99
C LEU A 27 -7.59 0.59 17.58
N GLY A 28 -8.57 0.99 18.39
CA GLY A 28 -9.26 2.26 18.22
C GLY A 28 -8.31 3.47 18.29
N ALA A 29 -7.40 3.48 19.26
CA ALA A 29 -6.39 4.53 19.39
C ALA A 29 -5.44 4.58 18.19
N LEU A 30 -4.99 3.43 17.68
CA LEU A 30 -4.18 3.34 16.47
C LEU A 30 -4.89 3.94 15.26
N TYR A 31 -6.14 3.54 15.01
CA TYR A 31 -6.90 4.06 13.88
C TYR A 31 -7.22 5.55 14.02
N HIS A 32 -7.50 6.03 15.24
CA HIS A 32 -7.66 7.47 15.49
C HIS A 32 -6.37 8.24 15.18
N GLY A 33 -5.21 7.71 15.59
CA GLY A 33 -3.91 8.31 15.26
C GLY A 33 -3.64 8.34 13.75
N LEU A 34 -3.99 7.26 13.03
CA LEU A 34 -3.88 7.22 11.57
C LEU A 34 -4.83 8.22 10.91
N PHE A 35 -6.08 8.27 11.34
CA PHE A 35 -7.09 9.19 10.80
C PHE A 35 -6.68 10.65 10.99
N ALA A 36 -6.14 11.01 12.16
CA ALA A 36 -5.67 12.37 12.45
C ALA A 36 -4.50 12.83 11.54
N ARG A 37 -3.80 11.90 10.86
CA ARG A 37 -2.82 12.26 9.83
C ARG A 37 -3.48 12.61 8.50
N PHE A 38 -4.61 11.98 8.19
CA PHE A 38 -5.39 12.26 6.98
C PHE A 38 -6.21 13.54 7.10
N ASP A 39 -6.95 13.71 8.19
CA ASP A 39 -7.77 14.89 8.49
C ASP A 39 -6.85 16.05 8.95
N ARG A 40 -6.20 16.71 7.98
CA ARG A 40 -5.17 17.73 8.23
C ARG A 40 -5.75 19.04 8.72
N ASP A 41 -7.00 19.33 8.33
CA ASP A 41 -7.71 20.51 8.79
C ASP A 41 -8.50 20.29 10.10
N GLY A 42 -8.62 19.04 10.54
CA GLY A 42 -9.31 18.67 11.79
C GLY A 42 -10.83 18.77 11.69
N SER A 43 -11.39 18.69 10.48
CA SER A 43 -12.82 18.75 10.21
C SER A 43 -13.59 17.51 10.69
N GLY A 44 -12.89 16.44 11.09
CA GLY A 44 -13.44 15.14 11.45
C GLY A 44 -13.81 14.28 10.24
N LYS A 45 -13.33 14.65 9.05
CA LYS A 45 -13.56 13.94 7.78
C LYS A 45 -12.25 13.91 7.00
N VAL A 46 -12.19 13.03 5.99
CA VAL A 46 -11.09 13.00 5.04
C VAL A 46 -11.64 13.34 3.68
N ASP A 47 -11.24 14.49 3.15
CA ASP A 47 -11.60 14.88 1.80
C ASP A 47 -10.68 14.23 0.73
N ARG A 48 -11.00 14.44 -0.55
CA ARG A 48 -10.23 13.85 -1.65
C ARG A 48 -8.79 14.38 -1.73
N HIS A 49 -8.58 15.65 -1.39
CA HIS A 49 -7.27 16.28 -1.42
C HIS A 49 -6.39 15.75 -0.29
N GLU A 50 -6.93 15.69 0.92
CA GLU A 50 -6.31 15.08 2.09
C GLU A 50 -5.93 13.63 1.85
N PHE A 51 -6.87 12.82 1.37
CA PHE A 51 -6.63 11.42 1.02
C PHE A 51 -5.48 11.28 0.03
N ARG A 52 -5.49 12.07 -1.05
CA ARG A 52 -4.44 12.04 -2.06
C ARG A 52 -3.08 12.45 -1.50
N ALA A 53 -3.06 13.46 -0.64
CA ALA A 53 -1.83 13.99 -0.08
C ALA A 53 -1.20 12.99 0.90
N GLU A 54 -1.95 12.40 1.82
CA GLU A 54 -1.41 11.38 2.72
C GLU A 54 -1.08 10.07 1.99
N MET A 55 -1.92 9.63 1.06
CA MET A 55 -1.64 8.40 0.31
C MET A 55 -0.36 8.51 -0.52
N LYS A 56 -0.03 9.70 -1.01
CA LYS A 56 1.27 9.96 -1.65
C LYS A 56 2.42 9.73 -0.67
N GLU A 57 2.34 10.24 0.55
CA GLU A 57 3.38 10.03 1.57
C GLU A 57 3.52 8.54 1.94
N VAL A 58 2.40 7.82 2.03
CA VAL A 58 2.41 6.36 2.24
C VAL A 58 3.12 5.65 1.08
N MET A 59 2.78 5.97 -0.16
CA MET A 59 3.42 5.37 -1.34
C MET A 59 4.93 5.68 -1.40
N LEU A 60 5.35 6.89 -1.05
CA LEU A 60 6.76 7.26 -0.99
C LEU A 60 7.50 6.50 0.11
N ALA A 61 6.88 6.31 1.28
CA ALA A 61 7.45 5.51 2.35
C ALA A 61 7.60 4.04 1.93
N VAL A 62 6.60 3.47 1.26
CA VAL A 62 6.69 2.11 0.69
C VAL A 62 7.81 2.04 -0.34
N ALA A 63 7.89 2.99 -1.26
CA ALA A 63 8.95 3.05 -2.27
C ALA A 63 10.35 3.13 -1.64
N ASN A 64 10.53 3.95 -0.60
CA ASN A 64 11.77 4.02 0.16
C ASN A 64 12.09 2.70 0.88
N GLY A 65 11.08 2.00 1.40
CA GLY A 65 11.23 0.70 2.06
C GLY A 65 11.60 -0.43 1.10
N LEU A 66 11.19 -0.34 -0.17
CA LEU A 66 11.61 -1.29 -1.21
C LEU A 66 13.10 -1.15 -1.53
N GLY A 67 13.65 0.08 -1.50
CA GLY A 67 15.07 0.32 -1.79
C GLY A 67 15.48 -0.23 -3.16
N PHE A 68 16.46 -1.16 -3.15
CA PHE A 68 16.93 -1.88 -4.35
C PHE A 68 16.38 -3.32 -4.44
N LEU A 69 15.39 -3.67 -3.62
CA LEU A 69 14.81 -5.01 -3.65
C LEU A 69 14.08 -5.23 -4.98
N PRO A 70 14.27 -6.39 -5.62
CA PRO A 70 13.56 -6.70 -6.86
C PRO A 70 12.05 -6.75 -6.59
N VAL A 71 11.29 -6.01 -7.40
CA VAL A 71 9.83 -6.13 -7.40
C VAL A 71 9.45 -7.25 -8.35
N GLN A 72 8.86 -8.32 -7.82
CA GLN A 72 8.26 -9.37 -8.64
C GLN A 72 6.83 -8.95 -9.00
N MET A 73 6.52 -8.96 -10.30
CA MET A 73 5.20 -8.59 -10.81
C MET A 73 4.59 -9.77 -11.56
N VAL A 74 3.33 -10.08 -11.26
CA VAL A 74 2.53 -10.98 -12.09
C VAL A 74 1.92 -10.15 -13.21
N VAL A 75 2.27 -10.49 -14.43
CA VAL A 75 1.83 -9.77 -15.63
C VAL A 75 0.88 -10.65 -16.41
N GLU A 76 -0.31 -10.15 -16.69
CA GLU A 76 -1.33 -10.88 -17.44
C GLU A 76 -0.90 -11.05 -18.91
N GLU A 77 -1.20 -12.23 -19.48
CA GLU A 77 -0.92 -12.54 -20.88
C GLU A 77 -1.65 -11.57 -21.82
N GLY A 78 -0.95 -11.07 -22.85
CA GLY A 78 -1.50 -10.06 -23.77
C GLY A 78 -1.66 -8.64 -23.20
N SER A 79 -1.33 -8.41 -21.92
CA SER A 79 -1.34 -7.05 -21.35
C SER A 79 -0.26 -6.16 -21.96
N PHE A 80 -0.44 -4.83 -21.87
CA PHE A 80 0.55 -3.87 -22.34
C PHE A 80 1.95 -4.10 -21.72
N LEU A 81 1.99 -4.44 -20.43
CA LEU A 81 3.26 -4.73 -19.74
C LEU A 81 3.92 -6.01 -20.25
N LYS A 82 3.13 -7.05 -20.57
CA LYS A 82 3.63 -8.30 -21.17
C LYS A 82 4.31 -8.04 -22.50
N VAL A 83 3.68 -7.23 -23.37
CA VAL A 83 4.24 -6.85 -24.67
C VAL A 83 5.57 -6.11 -24.53
N VAL A 84 5.67 -5.20 -23.56
CA VAL A 84 6.93 -4.48 -23.29
C VAL A 84 8.01 -5.45 -22.80
N VAL A 85 7.69 -6.34 -21.86
CA VAL A 85 8.64 -7.35 -21.35
C VAL A 85 9.14 -8.24 -22.48
N ASP A 86 8.26 -8.78 -23.32
CA ASP A 86 8.64 -9.66 -24.43
C ASP A 86 9.53 -8.93 -25.45
N ARG A 87 9.27 -7.65 -25.71
CA ARG A 87 10.11 -6.80 -26.57
C ARG A 87 11.51 -6.62 -25.98
N GLU A 88 11.62 -6.23 -24.71
CA GLU A 88 12.91 -5.99 -24.06
C GLU A 88 13.73 -7.29 -23.93
N LEU A 89 13.08 -8.42 -23.61
CA LEU A 89 13.72 -9.74 -23.63
C LEU A 89 14.26 -10.10 -25.03
N GLY A 90 13.48 -9.83 -26.07
CA GLY A 90 13.91 -10.04 -27.45
C GLY A 90 15.06 -9.11 -27.88
N GLN A 91 15.21 -7.93 -27.28
CA GLN A 91 16.35 -7.04 -27.52
C GLN A 91 17.61 -7.53 -26.81
N LEU A 92 17.49 -7.95 -25.55
CA LEU A 92 18.60 -8.54 -24.78
C LEU A 92 19.14 -9.80 -25.46
N ALA A 93 18.26 -10.66 -25.96
CA ALA A 93 18.63 -11.88 -26.68
C ALA A 93 19.35 -11.62 -28.02
N LYS A 94 19.18 -10.44 -28.62
CA LYS A 94 19.90 -10.04 -29.85
C LYS A 94 21.24 -9.35 -29.57
N ALA A 95 21.38 -8.78 -28.38
CA ALA A 95 22.60 -8.08 -27.95
C ALA A 95 23.64 -9.04 -27.34
N ALA A 96 23.20 -10.21 -26.85
CA ALA A 96 24.05 -11.31 -26.40
C ALA A 96 24.54 -12.16 -27.59
#